data_AF-A0A923IX88-F1
#
_entry.id   AF-A0A923IX88-F1
#
_cell.length_a   1.000
_cell.length_b   1.000
_cell.length_c   1.000
_cell.angle_alpha   90.00
_cell.angle_beta   90.00
_cell.angle_gamma   90.00
#
_symmetry.space_group_name_H-M   'P 1'
#
loop_
_entity.id
_entity.type
_entity.pdbx_description
1 polymer ?
#
loop_
_entity_poly.entity_id
_entity_poly.type
_entity_poly.pdbx_seq_one_letter_code
_entity_poly.pdbx_strand_id
1 'polypeptide(L)'
;MRPLDRLPARHPLQAALIALALALLTGLLPHKAIAAETTPPTATGSATTTLLTRGHTDVFALVPNGDSISLVAKEDLSTPGTPHFHNPATIIFGVGEEAKTEATASIEGIGTAGYALPQSENPSLLWPGWDSTRIAGLSPSQIRLVIDTVEGPGTVHLWRSGAFNAVNPVFEQGGYDVAPGRSILQHSPTHEHANWLFSAPGDYTLTLHAEAETPKGRLVSEAAVYTFAVGGEALARAEARAATVLPSRASGEKQSPSKPAKDAPASEKTQTNGASEPAAATGAEQCIPTPLTSSGGGTAVGGSHTIRANTHVHPNWVFTQAGTYKVSITQSARMKSGQIARTSAILTFEVGGSGNADSGHFDIGTSASASGISMLVKDDRTQPARWLNPAALVFGLGSAAEVTAPAGIEFIAKQGQKVWMISSSQVASVPWVGANTMHPDLLRNTSGDVTWTLNGVSGPGALAVFESGNFGSLVGTRWFGGIGGPGGQTTYVGRTADGRPCTLDEATIARLRAEGHNVDASALPSGLASTGSSALTLLVVAPVLAVVGFALARRLRAL
;
A
#
# COMPACT_ATOMS: atom_id res chain seq x y z
N MET A 1 -50.83 20.95 43.33
CA MET A 1 -50.99 21.93 44.45
C MET A 1 -49.72 21.86 45.33
N ARG A 2 -49.43 22.90 46.12
CA ARG A 2 -48.36 22.96 47.15
C ARG A 2 -49.00 22.73 48.56
N PRO A 3 -48.26 22.53 49.69
CA PRO A 3 -46.86 22.86 50.03
C PRO A 3 -45.94 21.62 50.22
N LEU A 4 -44.61 21.65 50.39
CA LEU A 4 -43.58 22.67 50.74
C LEU A 4 -43.32 22.87 52.26
N ASP A 5 -42.26 22.23 52.79
CA ASP A 5 -41.26 22.78 53.75
C ASP A 5 -40.33 21.65 54.29
N ARG A 6 -39.24 21.89 55.03
CA ARG A 6 -38.08 22.81 54.81
C ARG A 6 -37.00 22.57 55.88
N LEU A 7 -35.73 22.41 55.44
CA LEU A 7 -34.49 22.78 56.18
C LEU A 7 -34.22 22.03 57.52
N PRO A 8 -33.03 22.17 58.14
CA PRO A 8 -31.80 22.86 57.70
C PRO A 8 -30.56 21.94 57.57
N ALA A 9 -29.45 22.52 57.08
CA ALA A 9 -28.09 21.97 57.20
C ALA A 9 -27.20 22.89 58.06
N ARG A 10 -26.22 22.33 58.79
CA ARG A 10 -25.13 23.08 59.45
C ARG A 10 -23.83 22.27 59.54
N HIS A 11 -22.73 22.94 59.21
CA HIS A 11 -21.33 22.64 59.54
C HIS A 11 -20.85 23.65 60.63
N PRO A 12 -19.58 23.68 61.08
CA PRO A 12 -18.63 22.62 61.48
C PRO A 12 -18.01 22.91 62.89
N LEU A 13 -16.85 22.29 63.19
CA LEU A 13 -15.80 22.69 64.17
C LEU A 13 -16.05 22.51 65.70
N GLN A 14 -15.21 21.68 66.32
CA GLN A 14 -14.39 22.07 67.50
C GLN A 14 -13.23 21.07 67.73
N ALA A 15 -12.17 21.49 68.44
CA ALA A 15 -10.97 20.67 68.69
C ALA A 15 -10.21 21.08 69.97
N ALA A 16 -9.73 20.08 70.74
CA ALA A 16 -8.64 20.12 71.75
C ALA A 16 -8.40 18.68 72.26
N LEU A 17 -7.20 18.08 72.35
CA LEU A 17 -5.95 18.39 73.08
C LEU A 17 -5.93 18.04 74.58
N ILE A 18 -5.34 16.88 74.94
CA ILE A 18 -4.77 16.54 76.27
C ILE A 18 -3.50 15.69 76.09
N ALA A 19 -2.45 15.95 76.89
CA ALA A 19 -1.20 15.18 77.05
C ALA A 19 -0.54 15.55 78.42
N LEU A 20 0.58 15.02 78.92
CA LEU A 20 1.58 14.07 78.39
C LEU A 20 2.29 13.32 79.56
N ALA A 21 2.46 12.00 79.44
CA ALA A 21 3.44 11.18 80.19
C ALA A 21 3.70 9.90 79.36
N LEU A 22 4.87 9.57 78.78
CA LEU A 22 6.25 9.43 79.31
C LEU A 22 6.38 8.31 80.37
N ALA A 23 7.35 7.39 80.33
CA ALA A 23 8.61 7.41 79.57
C ALA A 23 9.14 6.02 79.12
N LEU A 24 9.95 6.07 78.04
CA LEU A 24 10.99 5.14 77.55
C LEU A 24 11.03 3.67 78.02
N LEU A 25 11.11 2.76 77.03
CA LEU A 25 12.19 1.77 76.99
C LEU A 25 12.84 1.78 75.58
N THR A 26 14.15 1.61 75.51
CA THR A 26 14.96 1.81 74.28
C THR A 26 15.10 0.55 73.44
N GLY A 27 14.95 0.67 72.11
CA GLY A 27 15.10 -0.47 71.19
C GLY A 27 15.31 -0.04 69.73
N LEU A 28 16.42 0.64 69.42
CA LEU A 28 16.84 0.83 68.02
C LEU A 28 17.32 -0.50 67.45
N LEU A 29 16.46 -1.16 66.66
CA LEU A 29 16.87 -2.19 65.71
C LEU A 29 16.93 -1.58 64.30
N PRO A 30 18.05 -1.67 63.58
CA PRO A 30 18.08 -1.26 62.19
C PRO A 30 17.13 -2.18 61.40
N HIS A 31 16.24 -1.60 60.60
CA HIS A 31 15.53 -2.36 59.59
C HIS A 31 16.54 -2.82 58.53
N LYS A 32 17.14 -4.00 58.74
CA LYS A 32 17.80 -4.72 57.67
C LYS A 32 16.74 -4.94 56.59
N ALA A 33 16.95 -4.33 55.42
CA ALA A 33 16.27 -4.78 54.22
C ALA A 33 16.64 -6.25 54.04
N ILE A 34 15.66 -7.13 54.24
CA ILE A 34 15.78 -8.51 53.79
C ILE A 34 15.67 -8.43 52.28
N ALA A 35 16.82 -8.35 51.62
CA ALA A 35 16.91 -8.68 50.21
C ALA A 35 16.47 -10.14 50.10
N ALA A 36 15.24 -10.36 49.67
CA ALA A 36 14.81 -11.65 49.20
C ALA A 36 15.62 -11.92 47.93
N GLU A 37 16.67 -12.71 48.04
CA GLU A 37 17.34 -13.31 46.89
C GLU A 37 16.34 -14.28 46.25
N THR A 38 15.45 -13.73 45.41
CA THR A 38 14.66 -14.48 44.46
C THR A 38 15.63 -15.01 43.41
N THR A 39 16.28 -16.13 43.72
CA THR A 39 17.04 -16.91 42.75
C THR A 39 16.13 -17.10 41.54
N PRO A 40 16.50 -16.60 40.34
CA PRO A 40 15.64 -16.75 39.18
C PRO A 40 15.43 -18.24 38.92
N PRO A 41 14.20 -18.69 38.61
CA PRO A 41 13.94 -20.10 38.34
C PRO A 41 14.84 -20.52 37.17
N THR A 42 15.64 -21.57 37.38
CA THR A 42 16.63 -22.03 36.40
C THR A 42 15.92 -22.37 35.08
N ALA A 43 16.06 -21.48 34.09
CA ALA A 43 15.38 -21.60 32.82
C ALA A 43 15.93 -22.78 32.02
N THR A 44 15.29 -23.95 32.16
CA THR A 44 15.57 -25.17 31.39
C THR A 44 15.10 -25.02 29.96
N GLY A 45 15.85 -24.23 29.18
CA GLY A 45 15.55 -23.87 27.81
C GLY A 45 16.04 -22.45 27.51
N SER A 46 17.26 -22.34 26.97
CA SER A 46 17.76 -21.07 26.43
C SER A 46 17.05 -20.78 25.11
N ALA A 47 15.84 -20.21 25.18
CA ALA A 47 15.10 -19.78 24.01
C ALA A 47 15.92 -18.75 23.23
N THR A 48 16.23 -19.04 21.96
CA THR A 48 17.05 -18.17 21.12
C THR A 48 16.28 -16.90 20.79
N THR A 49 16.73 -15.75 21.31
CA THR A 49 16.19 -14.44 20.95
C THR A 49 16.30 -14.23 19.43
N THR A 50 15.19 -13.85 18.80
CA THR A 50 15.14 -13.48 17.37
C THR A 50 15.45 -11.99 17.20
N LEU A 51 16.15 -11.62 16.14
CA LEU A 51 16.34 -10.22 15.74
C LEU A 51 15.82 -10.02 14.30
N LEU A 52 14.87 -9.10 14.12
CA LEU A 52 14.42 -8.67 12.79
C LEU A 52 15.02 -7.31 12.48
N THR A 53 15.67 -7.14 11.32
CA THR A 53 16.23 -5.84 10.89
C THR A 53 15.61 -5.30 9.61
N ARG A 54 14.96 -6.14 8.80
CA ARG A 54 14.24 -5.72 7.59
C ARG A 54 13.16 -6.68 7.14
N GLY A 55 12.20 -6.17 6.37
CA GLY A 55 11.04 -6.88 5.87
C GLY A 55 9.80 -6.72 6.76
N HIS A 56 8.69 -7.27 6.27
CA HIS A 56 7.40 -7.32 6.93
C HIS A 56 7.43 -7.97 8.33
N THR A 57 6.75 -7.35 9.30
CA THR A 57 6.42 -7.96 10.59
C THR A 57 5.22 -7.26 11.22
N ASP A 58 4.32 -8.02 11.85
CA ASP A 58 3.37 -7.43 12.78
C ASP A 58 3.97 -7.46 14.18
N VAL A 59 4.32 -6.29 14.68
CA VAL A 59 4.80 -6.14 16.06
C VAL A 59 3.68 -6.54 17.01
N PHE A 60 2.46 -6.04 16.76
CA PHE A 60 1.29 -6.32 17.60
C PHE A 60 0.31 -7.26 16.88
N ALA A 61 0.50 -8.57 17.05
CA ALA A 61 -0.39 -9.60 16.51
C ALA A 61 -1.26 -10.21 17.61
N LEU A 62 -2.58 -10.24 17.41
CA LEU A 62 -3.54 -10.82 18.37
C LEU A 62 -3.91 -12.24 17.96
N VAL A 63 -3.82 -13.19 18.89
CA VAL A 63 -4.22 -14.59 18.67
C VAL A 63 -5.21 -15.09 19.73
N PRO A 64 -6.20 -15.94 19.38
CA PRO A 64 -7.06 -16.58 20.38
C PRO A 64 -6.27 -17.47 21.34
N ASN A 65 -6.60 -17.42 22.63
CA ASN A 65 -5.97 -18.19 23.70
C ASN A 65 -7.03 -18.71 24.67
N GLY A 66 -7.64 -19.86 24.36
CA GLY A 66 -8.76 -20.41 25.12
C GLY A 66 -9.96 -19.46 25.11
N ASP A 67 -10.42 -19.08 26.29
CA ASP A 67 -11.50 -18.08 26.48
C ASP A 67 -10.98 -16.63 26.57
N SER A 68 -9.71 -16.36 26.21
CA SER A 68 -9.14 -15.01 26.10
C SER A 68 -8.33 -14.83 24.79
N ILE A 69 -7.55 -13.76 24.73
CA ILE A 69 -6.63 -13.40 23.64
C ILE A 69 -5.20 -13.24 24.18
N SER A 70 -4.21 -13.51 23.34
CA SER A 70 -2.79 -13.22 23.61
C SER A 70 -2.26 -12.21 22.60
N LEU A 71 -1.38 -11.33 23.06
CA LEU A 71 -0.63 -10.39 22.24
C LEU A 71 0.78 -10.96 21.99
N VAL A 72 1.17 -11.10 20.73
CA VAL A 72 2.42 -11.71 20.26
C VAL A 72 3.03 -10.90 19.12
N ALA A 73 4.24 -11.25 18.68
CA ALA A 73 4.79 -10.76 17.41
C ALA A 73 4.63 -11.80 16.29
N LYS A 74 4.55 -11.36 15.03
CA LYS A 74 4.44 -12.20 13.84
C LYS A 74 5.50 -11.83 12.80
N GLU A 75 6.18 -12.83 12.24
CA GLU A 75 7.08 -12.70 11.09
C GLU A 75 6.74 -13.75 10.03
N ASP A 76 6.96 -13.45 8.76
CA ASP A 76 6.77 -14.38 7.64
C ASP A 76 7.92 -14.30 6.62
N LEU A 77 9.09 -13.91 7.13
CA LEU A 77 10.36 -13.73 6.44
C LEU A 77 11.14 -15.04 6.33
N SER A 78 11.12 -15.84 7.39
CA SER A 78 11.91 -17.09 7.50
C SER A 78 11.37 -18.21 6.60
N THR A 79 10.06 -18.27 6.40
CA THR A 79 9.38 -19.29 5.59
C THR A 79 8.27 -18.66 4.74
N PRO A 80 8.50 -18.44 3.43
CA PRO A 80 7.51 -17.78 2.57
C PRO A 80 6.14 -18.46 2.61
N GLY A 81 5.12 -17.73 3.08
CA GLY A 81 3.76 -18.23 3.20
C GLY A 81 3.41 -18.92 4.53
N THR A 82 4.33 -18.97 5.49
CA THR A 82 4.08 -19.50 6.85
C THR A 82 4.44 -18.44 7.88
N PRO A 83 3.47 -17.73 8.47
CA PRO A 83 3.74 -16.80 9.56
C PRO A 83 4.11 -17.57 10.83
N HIS A 84 5.24 -17.20 11.42
CA HIS A 84 5.72 -17.64 12.72
C HIS A 84 5.35 -16.62 13.80
N PHE A 85 5.10 -17.10 15.01
CA PHE A 85 4.65 -16.28 16.13
C PHE A 85 5.66 -16.35 17.27
N HIS A 86 6.13 -15.19 17.70
CA HIS A 86 7.16 -15.04 18.71
C HIS A 86 6.57 -14.48 20.00
N ASN A 87 7.04 -14.99 21.14
CA ASN A 87 6.83 -14.31 22.42
C ASN A 87 7.59 -12.96 22.35
N PRO A 88 6.94 -11.80 22.61
CA PRO A 88 7.58 -10.49 22.58
C PRO A 88 8.86 -10.37 23.42
N ALA A 89 8.96 -11.11 24.52
CA ALA A 89 10.17 -11.17 25.36
C ALA A 89 11.36 -11.93 24.72
N THR A 90 11.17 -12.55 23.55
CA THR A 90 12.19 -13.32 22.81
C THR A 90 12.42 -12.81 21.38
N ILE A 91 12.00 -11.58 21.08
CA ILE A 91 12.21 -10.94 19.78
C ILE A 91 12.63 -9.47 19.95
N ILE A 92 13.56 -9.02 19.10
CA ILE A 92 14.05 -7.64 19.06
C ILE A 92 13.81 -7.09 17.65
N PHE A 93 13.33 -5.85 17.59
CA PHE A 93 13.09 -5.12 16.36
C PHE A 93 14.24 -4.12 16.15
N GLY A 94 15.17 -4.47 15.27
CA GLY A 94 16.33 -3.65 14.93
C GLY A 94 15.99 -2.55 13.93
N VAL A 95 16.47 -1.33 14.20
CA VAL A 95 16.26 -0.14 13.37
C VAL A 95 17.62 0.47 13.07
N GLY A 96 18.24 0.06 11.95
CA GLY A 96 19.60 0.45 11.58
C GLY A 96 19.77 1.90 11.12
N GLU A 97 21.01 2.32 10.86
CA GLU A 97 21.32 3.68 10.37
C GLU A 97 20.70 3.96 8.99
N GLU A 98 20.36 2.93 8.22
CA GLU A 98 19.60 3.02 6.97
C GLU A 98 18.19 3.60 7.14
N ALA A 99 17.61 3.58 8.36
CA ALA A 99 16.33 4.20 8.69
C ALA A 99 16.45 5.71 9.02
N LYS A 100 17.67 6.24 9.13
CA LYS A 100 17.90 7.61 9.63
C LYS A 100 17.52 8.67 8.60
N THR A 101 16.72 9.65 9.01
CA THR A 101 16.22 10.70 8.12
C THR A 101 15.99 12.04 8.84
N GLU A 102 16.29 13.11 8.12
CA GLU A 102 15.92 14.49 8.48
C GLU A 102 14.52 14.86 7.96
N ALA A 103 13.96 14.09 7.03
CA ALA A 103 12.75 14.48 6.29
C ALA A 103 11.50 14.58 7.17
N THR A 104 11.46 13.86 8.30
CA THR A 104 10.37 13.94 9.29
C THR A 104 10.34 15.27 10.04
N ALA A 105 11.45 16.02 10.09
CA ALA A 105 11.49 17.35 10.70
C ALA A 105 10.62 18.38 9.95
N SER A 106 10.37 18.14 8.66
CA SER A 106 9.48 18.97 7.82
C SER A 106 8.01 18.56 7.87
N ILE A 107 7.64 17.52 8.64
CA ILE A 107 6.26 17.04 8.75
C ILE A 107 5.57 17.79 9.89
N GLU A 108 4.51 18.53 9.56
CA GLU A 108 3.67 19.24 10.55
C GLU A 108 3.13 18.26 11.60
N GLY A 109 3.23 18.65 12.88
CA GLY A 109 2.85 17.80 14.02
C GLY A 109 3.89 16.77 14.46
N ILE A 110 4.87 16.42 13.62
CA ILE A 110 6.00 15.53 13.98
C ILE A 110 7.24 16.37 14.33
N GLY A 111 7.66 17.28 13.44
CA GLY A 111 8.63 18.34 13.74
C GLY A 111 10.05 17.91 14.13
N THR A 112 10.41 16.62 14.10
CA THR A 112 11.74 16.12 14.48
C THR A 112 12.32 15.14 13.46
N ALA A 113 13.65 15.14 13.36
CA ALA A 113 14.43 14.10 12.68
C ALA A 113 14.55 12.84 13.56
N GLY A 114 15.06 11.74 12.99
CA GLY A 114 15.33 10.51 13.75
C GLY A 114 15.46 9.28 12.87
N TYR A 115 15.12 8.12 13.41
CA TYR A 115 15.13 6.83 12.73
C TYR A 115 13.68 6.44 12.38
N ALA A 116 13.35 6.44 11.09
CA ALA A 116 11.97 6.33 10.62
C ALA A 116 11.71 5.07 9.79
N LEU A 117 10.63 4.36 10.11
CA LEU A 117 10.14 3.20 9.37
C LEU A 117 8.84 3.61 8.65
N PRO A 118 8.79 3.59 7.31
CA PRO A 118 7.64 4.12 6.55
C PRO A 118 6.44 3.16 6.52
N GLN A 119 5.23 3.72 6.40
CA GLN A 119 4.02 2.92 6.15
C GLN A 119 4.06 2.20 4.80
N SER A 120 4.66 2.81 3.76
CA SER A 120 4.89 2.15 2.47
C SER A 120 6.24 1.43 2.50
N GLU A 121 6.20 0.11 2.28
CA GLU A 121 7.34 -0.79 2.51
C GLU A 121 8.62 -0.32 1.79
N ASN A 122 9.70 -0.16 2.57
CA ASN A 122 11.05 -0.06 2.03
C ASN A 122 11.76 -1.42 2.25
N PRO A 123 12.11 -2.18 1.20
CA PRO A 123 12.72 -3.51 1.35
C PRO A 123 14.12 -3.52 2.01
N SER A 124 14.74 -2.35 2.21
CA SER A 124 15.95 -2.22 3.03
C SER A 124 15.68 -2.08 4.53
N LEU A 125 14.45 -1.75 4.94
CA LEU A 125 14.08 -1.44 6.33
C LEU A 125 13.15 -2.50 6.92
N LEU A 126 12.98 -2.46 8.24
CA LEU A 126 11.90 -3.16 8.93
C LEU A 126 10.57 -2.51 8.56
N TRP A 127 9.53 -3.31 8.32
CA TRP A 127 8.20 -2.84 7.97
C TRP A 127 7.17 -3.30 9.02
N PRO A 128 7.08 -2.59 10.17
CA PRO A 128 6.25 -2.96 11.31
C PRO A 128 4.76 -2.61 11.09
N GLY A 129 3.89 -3.51 11.52
CA GLY A 129 2.43 -3.35 11.52
C GLY A 129 1.74 -4.00 12.72
N TRP A 130 0.44 -4.21 12.59
CA TRP A 130 -0.40 -4.97 13.53
C TRP A 130 -1.43 -5.84 12.80
N ASP A 131 -1.66 -7.05 13.32
CA ASP A 131 -2.57 -8.06 12.76
C ASP A 131 -3.53 -8.59 13.83
N SER A 132 -4.80 -8.24 13.70
CA SER A 132 -5.89 -8.80 14.52
C SER A 132 -6.80 -9.77 13.75
N THR A 133 -6.46 -10.11 12.50
CA THR A 133 -7.27 -10.99 11.64
C THR A 133 -7.45 -12.39 12.25
N ARG A 134 -6.51 -12.86 13.08
CA ARG A 134 -6.61 -14.16 13.75
C ARG A 134 -7.64 -14.24 14.87
N ILE A 135 -8.06 -13.11 15.46
CA ILE A 135 -9.19 -13.09 16.41
C ILE A 135 -10.55 -12.87 15.73
N ALA A 136 -10.61 -12.84 14.40
CA ALA A 136 -11.85 -12.67 13.64
C ALA A 136 -12.95 -13.70 13.98
N GLY A 137 -12.59 -14.94 14.30
CA GLY A 137 -13.54 -15.98 14.73
C GLY A 137 -14.26 -15.66 16.05
N LEU A 138 -13.77 -14.69 16.82
CA LEU A 138 -14.42 -14.17 18.04
C LEU A 138 -15.47 -13.08 17.74
N SER A 139 -15.58 -12.65 16.47
CA SER A 139 -16.47 -11.58 16.00
C SER A 139 -16.36 -10.25 16.79
N PRO A 140 -15.15 -9.71 17.05
CA PRO A 140 -14.99 -8.50 17.84
C PRO A 140 -15.56 -7.26 17.12
N SER A 141 -16.25 -6.41 17.88
CA SER A 141 -16.88 -5.15 17.43
C SER A 141 -16.01 -3.92 17.67
N GLN A 142 -15.09 -4.01 18.64
CA GLN A 142 -13.97 -3.09 18.85
C GLN A 142 -12.75 -3.89 19.30
N ILE A 143 -11.58 -3.45 18.87
CA ILE A 143 -10.28 -3.99 19.30
C ILE A 143 -9.39 -2.81 19.65
N ARG A 144 -8.69 -2.89 20.79
CA ARG A 144 -7.74 -1.89 21.27
C ARG A 144 -6.37 -2.50 21.44
N LEU A 145 -5.34 -1.80 20.98
CA LEU A 145 -3.97 -1.97 21.45
C LEU A 145 -3.68 -0.79 22.37
N VAL A 146 -3.54 -1.03 23.67
CA VAL A 146 -3.36 -0.01 24.70
C VAL A 146 -1.89 0.07 25.07
N ILE A 147 -1.32 1.27 25.13
CA ILE A 147 0.06 1.51 25.59
C ILE A 147 0.04 1.63 27.12
N ASP A 148 0.67 0.69 27.81
CA ASP A 148 0.84 0.73 29.28
C ASP A 148 2.08 1.53 29.66
N THR A 149 3.23 1.22 29.04
CA THR A 149 4.49 1.95 29.25
C THR A 149 5.25 2.15 27.95
N VAL A 150 6.07 3.20 27.91
CA VAL A 150 7.13 3.39 26.92
C VAL A 150 8.37 3.90 27.65
N GLU A 151 9.51 3.28 27.41
CA GLU A 151 10.80 3.65 27.97
C GLU A 151 11.84 3.70 26.86
N GLY A 152 12.77 4.66 26.93
CA GLY A 152 13.81 4.83 25.92
C GLY A 152 14.47 6.21 25.97
N PRO A 153 15.47 6.46 25.11
CA PRO A 153 16.26 7.70 25.07
C PRO A 153 15.58 8.89 24.38
N GLY A 154 14.38 8.71 23.81
CA GLY A 154 13.69 9.73 23.02
C GLY A 154 12.20 9.44 22.88
N THR A 155 11.52 10.22 22.03
CA THR A 155 10.10 10.02 21.72
C THR A 155 9.93 9.00 20.59
N VAL A 156 8.88 8.19 20.66
CA VAL A 156 8.42 7.37 19.54
C VAL A 156 7.12 7.97 19.00
N HIS A 157 7.04 8.24 17.71
CA HIS A 157 5.83 8.76 17.06
C HIS A 157 5.29 7.75 16.04
N LEU A 158 3.97 7.52 16.04
CA LEU A 158 3.25 6.67 15.08
C LEU A 158 2.14 7.47 14.37
N TRP A 159 2.06 7.38 13.04
CA TRP A 159 1.01 8.02 12.25
C TRP A 159 0.68 7.28 10.95
N ARG A 160 -0.56 7.41 10.49
CA ARG A 160 -1.06 6.93 9.20
C ARG A 160 -0.87 8.01 8.13
N SER A 161 -0.42 7.62 6.94
CA SER A 161 -0.47 8.43 5.72
C SER A 161 -1.88 8.34 5.13
N GLY A 162 -2.68 9.39 5.31
CA GLY A 162 -4.02 9.51 4.72
C GLY A 162 -3.99 9.88 3.22
N ALA A 163 -5.11 10.36 2.71
CA ALA A 163 -5.21 10.91 1.36
C ALA A 163 -4.11 11.96 1.12
N PHE A 164 -3.28 11.73 0.10
CA PHE A 164 -2.10 12.53 -0.23
C PHE A 164 -1.21 12.87 0.99
N ASN A 165 -0.87 11.86 1.79
CA ASN A 165 0.01 11.96 2.96
C ASN A 165 -0.48 12.92 4.06
N ALA A 166 -1.79 13.14 4.18
CA ALA A 166 -2.36 13.75 5.39
C ALA A 166 -1.89 12.98 6.65
N VAL A 167 -1.38 13.70 7.66
CA VAL A 167 -0.71 13.13 8.83
C VAL A 167 -1.75 12.72 9.88
N ASN A 168 -2.32 11.53 9.72
CA ASN A 168 -3.44 11.05 10.54
C ASN A 168 -2.92 10.31 11.79
N PRO A 169 -3.45 10.59 13.00
CA PRO A 169 -3.04 9.89 14.22
C PRO A 169 -3.42 8.40 14.17
N VAL A 170 -2.59 7.53 14.77
CA VAL A 170 -2.97 6.12 14.98
C VAL A 170 -3.90 5.95 16.19
N PHE A 171 -3.74 6.83 17.18
CA PHE A 171 -4.43 6.77 18.47
C PHE A 171 -5.79 7.49 18.41
N GLU A 172 -6.82 6.92 19.03
CA GLU A 172 -8.14 7.57 19.11
C GLU A 172 -8.09 8.90 19.88
N GLN A 173 -7.13 9.05 20.80
CA GLN A 173 -6.92 10.26 21.60
C GLN A 173 -6.20 11.38 20.81
N GLY A 174 -5.99 11.19 19.51
CA GLY A 174 -5.25 12.11 18.64
C GLY A 174 -3.76 12.23 18.97
N GLY A 175 -3.04 13.03 18.19
CA GLY A 175 -1.59 13.16 18.29
C GLY A 175 -0.83 11.90 17.85
N TYR A 176 0.50 12.00 17.88
CA TYR A 176 1.38 11.02 17.24
C TYR A 176 2.27 10.26 18.24
N ASP A 177 2.50 10.85 19.41
CA ASP A 177 3.42 10.32 20.41
C ASP A 177 2.86 9.05 21.09
N VAL A 178 3.64 7.98 21.05
CA VAL A 178 3.46 6.80 21.90
C VAL A 178 3.66 7.24 23.34
N ALA A 179 2.65 7.04 24.18
CA ALA A 179 2.66 7.42 25.60
C ALA A 179 1.68 6.52 26.39
N PRO A 180 1.84 6.38 27.71
CA PRO A 180 0.91 5.63 28.55
C PRO A 180 -0.54 6.11 28.39
N GLY A 181 -1.48 5.16 28.29
CA GLY A 181 -2.91 5.44 28.10
C GLY A 181 -3.33 5.83 26.68
N ARG A 182 -2.40 5.88 25.71
CA ARG A 182 -2.74 5.90 24.28
C ARG A 182 -3.34 4.56 23.86
N SER A 183 -4.26 4.56 22.89
CA SER A 183 -4.73 3.31 22.29
C SER A 183 -5.02 3.40 20.80
N ILE A 184 -4.55 2.42 20.02
CA ILE A 184 -4.93 2.23 18.63
C ILE A 184 -6.28 1.49 18.63
N LEU A 185 -7.32 2.12 18.08
CA LEU A 185 -8.65 1.54 17.94
C LEU A 185 -8.84 0.92 16.55
N GLN A 186 -9.44 -0.26 16.50
CA GLN A 186 -9.91 -0.92 15.27
C GLN A 186 -11.40 -1.25 15.44
N HIS A 187 -12.21 -0.97 14.40
CA HIS A 187 -13.65 -1.28 14.38
C HIS A 187 -13.99 -2.66 13.79
N SER A 188 -12.97 -3.37 13.32
CA SER A 188 -13.04 -4.75 12.82
C SER A 188 -11.64 -5.37 12.90
N PRO A 189 -11.51 -6.70 12.83
CA PRO A 189 -10.22 -7.35 12.57
C PRO A 189 -9.56 -6.74 11.33
N THR A 190 -8.26 -6.43 11.42
CA THR A 190 -7.51 -5.78 10.35
C THR A 190 -6.02 -6.18 10.38
N HIS A 191 -5.35 -5.96 9.26
CA HIS A 191 -3.90 -6.06 9.09
C HIS A 191 -3.45 -4.71 8.52
N GLU A 192 -2.61 -3.97 9.23
CA GLU A 192 -2.35 -2.57 8.92
C GLU A 192 -0.93 -2.13 9.34
N HIS A 193 -0.32 -1.28 8.51
CA HIS A 193 0.98 -0.65 8.78
C HIS A 193 0.81 0.86 8.99
N ALA A 194 1.75 1.45 9.73
CA ALA A 194 1.85 2.88 9.96
C ALA A 194 3.30 3.35 9.79
N ASN A 195 3.50 4.66 9.75
CA ASN A 195 4.83 5.24 9.87
C ASN A 195 5.23 5.25 11.34
N TRP A 196 6.49 4.90 11.63
CA TRP A 196 7.10 4.99 12.96
C TRP A 196 8.31 5.92 12.89
N LEU A 197 8.58 6.67 13.95
CA LEU A 197 9.77 7.50 14.12
C LEU A 197 10.30 7.40 15.54
N PHE A 198 11.58 7.05 15.70
CA PHE A 198 12.30 7.09 16.96
C PHE A 198 13.23 8.31 16.96
N SER A 199 13.02 9.27 17.87
CA SER A 199 13.73 10.57 17.85
C SER A 199 15.20 10.51 18.28
N ALA A 200 15.65 9.38 18.83
CA ALA A 200 17.02 9.15 19.32
C ALA A 200 17.44 7.68 19.17
N PRO A 201 18.74 7.37 19.02
CA PRO A 201 19.25 5.99 19.03
C PRO A 201 19.37 5.43 20.46
N GLY A 202 19.16 4.13 20.61
CA GLY A 202 19.27 3.36 21.85
C GLY A 202 18.33 2.15 21.89
N ASP A 203 18.31 1.43 23.01
CA ASP A 203 17.31 0.40 23.28
C ASP A 203 16.01 1.08 23.80
N TYR A 204 14.84 0.67 23.29
CA TYR A 204 13.51 1.13 23.73
C TYR A 204 12.65 -0.08 24.14
N THR A 205 11.76 0.10 25.12
CA THR A 205 10.73 -0.87 25.49
C THR A 205 9.34 -0.25 25.41
N LEU A 206 8.40 -0.95 24.79
CA LEU A 206 6.97 -0.62 24.78
C LEU A 206 6.20 -1.76 25.46
N THR A 207 5.39 -1.45 26.47
CA THR A 207 4.50 -2.44 27.10
C THR A 207 3.07 -2.19 26.65
N LEU A 208 2.38 -3.23 26.18
CA LEU A 208 0.99 -3.15 25.72
C LEU A 208 0.16 -4.34 26.22
N HIS A 209 -1.12 -4.09 26.44
CA HIS A 209 -2.16 -5.13 26.42
C HIS A 209 -3.16 -4.88 25.28
N ALA A 210 -3.87 -5.93 24.89
CA ALA A 210 -4.96 -5.87 23.93
C ALA A 210 -6.31 -6.02 24.64
N GLU A 211 -7.31 -5.27 24.18
CA GLU A 211 -8.71 -5.46 24.58
C GLU A 211 -9.56 -5.78 23.34
N ALA A 212 -10.56 -6.65 23.47
CA ALA A 212 -11.50 -6.97 22.37
C ALA A 212 -12.94 -7.13 22.89
N GLU A 213 -13.87 -6.36 22.34
CA GLU A 213 -15.30 -6.41 22.68
C GLU A 213 -16.03 -7.42 21.78
N THR A 214 -16.39 -8.58 22.34
CA THR A 214 -17.00 -9.70 21.59
C THR A 214 -18.47 -9.96 21.99
N PRO A 215 -19.25 -10.69 21.19
CA PRO A 215 -20.60 -11.14 21.57
C PRO A 215 -20.65 -12.03 22.82
N LYS A 216 -19.51 -12.53 23.32
CA LYS A 216 -19.39 -13.28 24.58
C LYS A 216 -18.98 -12.39 25.77
N GLY A 217 -18.69 -11.12 25.54
CA GLY A 217 -18.13 -10.17 26.52
C GLY A 217 -16.75 -9.66 26.12
N ARG A 218 -16.18 -8.83 26.99
CA ARG A 218 -14.86 -8.21 26.82
C ARG A 218 -13.73 -9.18 27.13
N LEU A 219 -12.79 -9.32 26.21
CA LEU A 219 -11.54 -10.07 26.40
C LEU A 219 -10.38 -9.10 26.58
N VAL A 220 -9.39 -9.50 27.39
CA VAL A 220 -8.18 -8.70 27.67
C VAL A 220 -6.99 -9.64 27.67
N SER A 221 -5.89 -9.28 27.01
CA SER A 221 -4.65 -10.05 27.07
C SER A 221 -3.85 -9.73 28.33
N GLU A 222 -2.95 -10.65 28.70
CA GLU A 222 -1.79 -10.28 29.52
C GLU A 222 -1.00 -9.15 28.82
N ALA A 223 -0.32 -8.31 29.61
CA ALA A 223 0.57 -7.28 29.08
C ALA A 223 1.86 -7.89 28.53
N ALA A 224 2.31 -7.41 27.37
CA ALA A 224 3.48 -7.90 26.66
C ALA A 224 4.49 -6.77 26.41
N VAL A 225 5.78 -7.07 26.58
CA VAL A 225 6.89 -6.10 26.44
C VAL A 225 7.60 -6.32 25.10
N TYR A 226 7.74 -5.24 24.34
CA TYR A 226 8.34 -5.20 23.01
C TYR A 226 9.64 -4.41 23.03
N THR A 227 10.73 -4.99 22.51
CA THR A 227 12.07 -4.37 22.53
C THR A 227 12.49 -3.90 21.14
N PHE A 228 12.81 -2.61 21.00
CA PHE A 228 13.42 -2.05 19.79
C PHE A 228 14.88 -1.68 20.04
N ALA A 229 15.74 -1.92 19.06
CA ALA A 229 17.17 -1.59 19.11
C ALA A 229 17.50 -0.61 17.97
N VAL A 230 17.58 0.68 18.32
CA VAL A 230 17.61 1.80 17.36
C VAL A 230 19.01 2.39 17.22
N GLY A 231 19.49 2.52 15.99
CA GLY A 231 20.82 3.03 15.66
C GLY A 231 21.94 2.01 15.92
N GLY A 232 23.11 2.29 15.34
CA GLY A 232 24.21 1.32 15.21
C GLY A 232 24.67 0.65 16.51
N GLU A 233 24.76 1.40 17.62
CA GLU A 233 25.22 0.83 18.90
C GLU A 233 24.21 -0.13 19.54
N ALA A 234 22.92 0.22 19.53
CA ALA A 234 21.88 -0.65 20.08
C ALA A 234 21.70 -1.90 19.21
N LEU A 235 21.74 -1.72 17.88
CA LEU A 235 21.68 -2.83 16.94
C LEU A 235 22.87 -3.79 17.12
N ALA A 236 24.10 -3.29 17.25
CA ALA A 236 25.26 -4.14 17.53
C ALA A 236 25.15 -4.90 18.87
N ARG A 237 24.57 -4.26 19.91
CA ARG A 237 24.23 -4.96 21.18
C ARG A 237 23.13 -6.02 21.01
N ALA A 238 22.23 -5.88 20.03
CA ALA A 238 21.19 -6.85 19.72
C ALA A 238 21.75 -8.04 18.92
N GLU A 239 22.53 -7.78 17.86
CA GLU A 239 23.21 -8.81 17.06
C GLU A 239 24.15 -9.69 17.90
N ALA A 240 24.80 -9.12 18.91
CA ALA A 240 25.64 -9.87 19.84
C ALA A 240 24.87 -10.82 20.79
N ARG A 241 23.52 -10.74 20.87
CA ARG A 241 22.67 -11.51 21.80
C ARG A 241 21.48 -12.22 21.16
N ALA A 242 21.32 -12.16 19.84
CA ALA A 242 20.14 -12.67 19.13
C ALA A 242 20.50 -13.23 17.75
N ALA A 243 19.68 -14.17 17.26
CA ALA A 243 19.80 -14.72 15.92
C ALA A 243 19.02 -13.84 14.92
N THR A 244 19.75 -13.19 14.00
CA THR A 244 19.16 -12.34 12.96
C THR A 244 18.41 -13.17 11.92
N VAL A 245 17.09 -12.99 11.83
CA VAL A 245 16.25 -13.51 10.74
C VAL A 245 16.17 -12.46 9.64
N LEU A 246 16.29 -12.91 8.39
CA LEU A 246 16.32 -12.07 7.19
C LEU A 246 15.31 -12.60 6.16
N PRO A 247 14.72 -11.73 5.32
CA PRO A 247 13.80 -12.16 4.26
C PRO A 247 14.42 -13.24 3.37
N SER A 248 13.71 -14.37 3.23
CA SER A 248 14.15 -15.50 2.41
C SER A 248 14.31 -15.08 0.95
N ARG A 249 15.56 -15.02 0.48
CA ARG A 249 15.90 -14.52 -0.85
C ARG A 249 15.43 -15.48 -1.93
N ALA A 250 14.46 -15.06 -2.74
CA ALA A 250 14.06 -15.79 -3.94
C ALA A 250 15.29 -16.15 -4.79
N SER A 251 15.45 -17.45 -5.09
CA SER A 251 16.73 -18.01 -5.56
C SER A 251 17.00 -17.66 -7.02
N GLY A 252 17.53 -16.47 -7.28
CA GLY A 252 17.71 -15.98 -8.65
C GLY A 252 18.70 -14.84 -8.90
N GLU A 253 19.42 -14.33 -7.89
CA GLU A 253 20.26 -13.13 -8.11
C GLU A 253 21.60 -13.15 -7.36
N LYS A 254 22.71 -13.22 -8.11
CA LYS A 254 24.06 -12.93 -7.61
C LYS A 254 24.29 -11.42 -7.67
N GLN A 255 24.17 -10.74 -6.52
CA GLN A 255 24.63 -9.35 -6.40
C GLN A 255 26.15 -9.28 -6.64
N SER A 256 26.53 -8.58 -7.70
CA SER A 256 27.88 -8.03 -7.85
C SER A 256 27.93 -6.68 -7.11
N PRO A 257 28.94 -6.38 -6.28
CA PRO A 257 28.92 -5.20 -5.42
C PRO A 257 29.09 -3.90 -6.22
N SER A 258 28.04 -3.08 -6.25
CA SER A 258 28.04 -1.74 -6.83
C SER A 258 28.93 -0.81 -6.00
N LYS A 259 30.05 -0.34 -6.57
CA LYS A 259 30.92 0.65 -5.92
C LYS A 259 30.27 2.05 -5.99
N PRO A 260 30.35 2.89 -4.94
CA PRO A 260 29.77 4.23 -4.97
C PRO A 260 30.40 5.11 -6.06
N ALA A 261 29.57 5.81 -6.82
CA ALA A 261 30.01 6.87 -7.71
C ALA A 261 30.25 8.17 -6.92
N LYS A 262 31.19 9.00 -7.41
CA LYS A 262 31.41 10.39 -6.98
C LYS A 262 31.38 11.29 -8.21
N ASP A 263 31.10 12.57 -7.98
CA ASP A 263 30.66 13.52 -9.01
C ASP A 263 31.76 14.06 -9.94
N ALA A 264 31.36 14.26 -11.21
CA ALA A 264 31.80 15.31 -12.15
C ALA A 264 33.29 15.36 -12.60
N PRO A 265 33.64 16.17 -13.63
CA PRO A 265 32.84 16.86 -14.66
C PRO A 265 33.18 16.39 -16.10
N ALA A 266 32.77 17.13 -17.14
CA ALA A 266 32.90 16.75 -18.55
C ALA A 266 34.03 17.49 -19.32
N SER A 267 34.57 16.89 -20.40
CA SER A 267 34.74 17.50 -21.76
C SER A 267 35.75 16.80 -22.70
N GLU A 268 35.35 16.69 -23.98
CA GLU A 268 36.14 16.75 -25.23
C GLU A 268 37.19 15.70 -25.71
N LYS A 269 37.00 15.33 -27.00
CA LYS A 269 37.98 15.17 -28.12
C LYS A 269 38.80 13.87 -28.37
N THR A 270 38.23 13.02 -29.24
CA THR A 270 38.62 12.84 -30.67
C THR A 270 39.91 12.07 -31.10
N GLN A 271 39.77 11.33 -32.23
CA GLN A 271 40.80 10.70 -33.11
C GLN A 271 41.54 9.43 -32.64
N THR A 272 41.99 8.47 -33.47
CA THR A 272 41.49 7.77 -34.71
C THR A 272 42.56 6.74 -35.14
N ASN A 273 42.16 5.65 -35.84
CA ASN A 273 42.88 4.76 -36.81
C ASN A 273 42.21 3.36 -36.74
N GLY A 274 41.98 2.54 -37.78
CA GLY A 274 42.48 2.48 -39.16
C GLY A 274 43.33 1.21 -39.34
N ALA A 275 43.05 0.22 -40.22
CA ALA A 275 42.05 0.12 -41.30
C ALA A 275 41.70 -1.36 -41.67
N SER A 276 40.52 -1.58 -42.28
CA SER A 276 40.20 -2.32 -43.54
C SER A 276 40.71 -3.77 -43.81
N GLU A 277 40.03 -4.68 -44.52
CA GLU A 277 38.67 -4.82 -45.14
C GLU A 277 38.49 -6.31 -45.63
N PRO A 278 37.43 -6.78 -46.38
CA PRO A 278 36.32 -6.07 -47.05
C PRO A 278 34.86 -6.59 -46.87
N ALA A 279 33.94 -5.65 -47.12
CA ALA A 279 32.59 -5.75 -47.72
C ALA A 279 31.62 -6.94 -47.50
N ALA A 280 30.43 -6.64 -46.92
CA ALA A 280 29.12 -7.05 -47.45
C ALA A 280 27.96 -6.17 -46.92
N ALA A 281 27.07 -5.71 -47.82
CA ALA A 281 25.74 -5.10 -47.60
C ALA A 281 25.55 -3.91 -46.63
N THR A 282 25.00 -2.79 -47.16
CA THR A 282 24.59 -1.61 -46.37
C THR A 282 23.26 -1.85 -45.64
N GLY A 283 23.28 -1.89 -44.31
CA GLY A 283 22.08 -1.82 -43.49
C GLY A 283 21.54 -0.39 -43.39
N ALA A 284 20.31 -0.16 -43.86
CA ALA A 284 19.63 1.13 -43.67
C ALA A 284 19.18 1.29 -42.21
N GLU A 285 19.27 2.51 -41.68
CA GLU A 285 18.85 2.82 -40.31
C GLU A 285 17.32 2.68 -40.18
N GLN A 286 16.86 1.67 -39.43
CA GLN A 286 15.44 1.31 -39.37
C GLN A 286 14.63 2.33 -38.54
N CYS A 287 13.53 2.81 -39.12
CA CYS A 287 12.57 3.66 -38.42
C CYS A 287 11.59 2.83 -37.59
N ILE A 288 11.39 3.19 -36.32
CA ILE A 288 10.63 2.45 -35.32
C ILE A 288 9.36 3.24 -34.95
N PRO A 289 8.16 2.62 -35.03
CA PRO A 289 6.92 3.26 -34.58
C PRO A 289 6.91 3.42 -33.06
N THR A 290 6.94 4.67 -32.62
CA THR A 290 7.06 5.07 -31.21
C THR A 290 5.83 5.87 -30.79
N PRO A 291 5.13 5.54 -29.68
CA PRO A 291 3.93 6.27 -29.28
C PRO A 291 4.24 7.70 -28.83
N LEU A 292 3.37 8.65 -29.17
CA LEU A 292 3.44 10.04 -28.75
C LEU A 292 2.97 10.20 -27.30
N THR A 293 3.91 10.50 -26.41
CA THR A 293 3.63 11.05 -25.08
C THR A 293 3.37 12.54 -25.19
N SER A 294 2.10 12.95 -25.24
CA SER A 294 1.75 14.38 -25.27
C SER A 294 2.10 15.05 -23.94
N SER A 295 2.85 16.16 -24.02
CA SER A 295 3.25 16.96 -22.87
C SER A 295 2.11 17.85 -22.36
N GLY A 296 1.04 17.23 -21.82
CA GLY A 296 -0.16 17.97 -21.42
C GLY A 296 -1.29 17.13 -20.85
N GLY A 297 -1.09 16.54 -19.67
CA GLY A 297 -2.18 16.01 -18.84
C GLY A 297 -2.85 14.74 -19.40
N GLY A 298 -2.08 13.69 -19.64
CA GLY A 298 -2.63 12.38 -20.00
C GLY A 298 -1.57 11.31 -20.19
N THR A 299 -1.56 10.28 -19.33
CA THR A 299 -0.66 9.14 -19.47
C THR A 299 -1.14 8.17 -20.55
N ALA A 300 -0.20 7.67 -21.36
CA ALA A 300 -0.45 6.48 -22.17
C ALA A 300 -0.85 5.32 -21.24
N VAL A 301 -1.86 4.55 -21.64
CA VAL A 301 -2.42 3.48 -20.81
C VAL A 301 -1.39 2.36 -20.65
N GLY A 302 -0.98 2.08 -19.41
CA GLY A 302 -0.04 1.00 -19.13
C GLY A 302 0.72 1.17 -17.82
N GLY A 303 1.85 0.46 -17.74
CA GLY A 303 2.64 0.28 -16.52
C GLY A 303 2.47 -1.12 -15.92
N SER A 304 3.41 -1.49 -15.06
CA SER A 304 3.42 -2.76 -14.36
C SER A 304 4.21 -2.67 -13.06
N HIS A 305 3.75 -3.37 -12.03
CA HIS A 305 4.42 -3.46 -10.73
C HIS A 305 4.51 -4.92 -10.28
N THR A 306 5.58 -5.27 -9.57
CA THR A 306 5.86 -6.64 -9.10
C THR A 306 5.75 -6.69 -7.59
N ILE A 307 4.68 -7.31 -7.11
CA ILE A 307 4.43 -7.52 -5.69
C ILE A 307 5.15 -8.80 -5.28
N ARG A 308 5.94 -8.73 -4.21
CA ARG A 308 6.72 -9.87 -3.72
C ARG A 308 5.84 -11.05 -3.30
N ALA A 309 6.42 -12.25 -3.28
CA ALA A 309 5.73 -13.44 -2.78
C ALA A 309 5.40 -13.30 -1.28
N ASN A 310 4.21 -13.74 -0.87
CA ASN A 310 3.70 -13.59 0.50
C ASN A 310 3.78 -12.13 0.99
N THR A 311 3.04 -11.26 0.32
CA THR A 311 3.00 -9.83 0.61
C THR A 311 1.57 -9.32 0.42
N HIS A 312 1.18 -8.35 1.25
CA HIS A 312 -0.11 -7.67 1.20
C HIS A 312 0.16 -6.17 1.38
N VAL A 313 -0.24 -5.37 0.39
CA VAL A 313 0.06 -3.92 0.32
C VAL A 313 -1.13 -3.13 -0.21
N HIS A 314 -1.26 -1.87 0.23
CA HIS A 314 -2.29 -0.93 -0.24
C HIS A 314 -1.68 0.24 -1.01
N PRO A 315 -1.77 0.24 -2.36
CA PRO A 315 -1.50 1.45 -3.13
C PRO A 315 -2.69 2.41 -3.04
N ASN A 316 -2.45 3.68 -3.37
CA ASN A 316 -3.52 4.63 -3.65
C ASN A 316 -4.09 4.38 -5.05
N TRP A 317 -5.41 4.52 -5.21
CA TRP A 317 -6.08 4.58 -6.51
C TRP A 317 -6.73 5.96 -6.66
N VAL A 318 -6.46 6.67 -7.75
CA VAL A 318 -7.00 8.02 -8.01
C VAL A 318 -7.73 8.07 -9.35
N PHE A 319 -9.01 8.43 -9.31
CA PHE A 319 -9.92 8.58 -10.45
C PHE A 319 -10.30 10.05 -10.64
N THR A 320 -10.21 10.56 -11.87
CA THR A 320 -10.27 12.02 -12.14
C THR A 320 -11.64 12.57 -12.54
N GLN A 321 -12.64 11.71 -12.74
CA GLN A 321 -14.02 12.09 -13.07
C GLN A 321 -15.02 11.04 -12.55
N ALA A 322 -16.26 11.44 -12.25
CA ALA A 322 -17.33 10.53 -11.85
C ALA A 322 -17.92 9.72 -13.03
N GLY A 323 -18.36 8.49 -12.75
CA GLY A 323 -18.95 7.52 -13.67
C GLY A 323 -18.31 6.13 -13.58
N THR A 324 -18.77 5.19 -14.40
CA THR A 324 -18.30 3.80 -14.42
C THR A 324 -16.90 3.66 -15.01
N TYR A 325 -16.00 2.99 -14.30
CA TYR A 325 -14.69 2.56 -14.78
C TYR A 325 -14.60 1.04 -14.88
N LYS A 326 -13.95 0.57 -15.95
CA LYS A 326 -13.56 -0.84 -16.15
C LYS A 326 -12.05 -0.90 -16.37
N VAL A 327 -11.35 -1.48 -15.39
CA VAL A 327 -9.88 -1.54 -15.31
C VAL A 327 -9.44 -2.97 -15.60
N SER A 328 -8.84 -3.19 -16.77
CA SER A 328 -8.35 -4.51 -17.19
C SER A 328 -6.91 -4.71 -16.74
N ILE A 329 -6.67 -5.69 -15.87
CA ILE A 329 -5.35 -6.01 -15.31
C ILE A 329 -4.99 -7.45 -15.65
N THR A 330 -3.73 -7.68 -16.05
CA THR A 330 -3.12 -9.01 -16.16
C THR A 330 -2.19 -9.24 -14.98
N GLN A 331 -2.40 -10.35 -14.26
CA GLN A 331 -1.43 -10.90 -13.32
C GLN A 331 -0.56 -11.95 -14.03
N SER A 332 0.72 -12.00 -13.66
CA SER A 332 1.65 -13.04 -14.11
C SER A 332 2.56 -13.48 -12.98
N ALA A 333 2.86 -14.78 -12.92
CA ALA A 333 3.69 -15.39 -11.88
C ALA A 333 4.48 -16.58 -12.45
N ARG A 334 5.64 -16.88 -11.87
CA ARG A 334 6.42 -18.08 -12.23
C ARG A 334 5.93 -19.29 -11.43
N MET A 335 5.42 -20.30 -12.13
CA MET A 335 5.05 -21.60 -11.56
C MET A 335 6.31 -22.37 -11.14
N LYS A 336 6.20 -23.28 -10.15
CA LYS A 336 7.31 -24.17 -9.75
C LYS A 336 7.74 -25.15 -10.86
N SER A 337 6.92 -25.32 -11.91
CA SER A 337 7.29 -25.99 -13.17
C SER A 337 8.19 -25.16 -14.09
N GLY A 338 8.55 -23.93 -13.70
CA GLY A 338 9.38 -22.99 -14.46
C GLY A 338 8.60 -22.08 -15.42
N GLN A 339 7.41 -22.50 -15.86
CA GLN A 339 6.53 -21.74 -16.76
C GLN A 339 6.04 -20.43 -16.11
N ILE A 340 5.92 -19.36 -16.91
CA ILE A 340 5.20 -18.15 -16.49
C ILE A 340 3.71 -18.33 -16.82
N ALA A 341 2.88 -18.44 -15.80
CA ALA A 341 1.43 -18.42 -15.93
C ALA A 341 0.91 -16.97 -15.97
N ARG A 342 -0.24 -16.77 -16.62
CA ARG A 342 -0.91 -15.46 -16.74
C ARG A 342 -2.41 -15.61 -16.56
N THR A 343 -3.05 -14.58 -16.04
CA THR A 343 -4.50 -14.47 -15.91
C THR A 343 -4.90 -13.00 -15.98
N SER A 344 -6.09 -12.70 -16.50
CA SER A 344 -6.55 -11.32 -16.68
C SER A 344 -8.00 -11.19 -16.26
N ALA A 345 -8.35 -10.10 -15.58
CA ALA A 345 -9.72 -9.79 -15.23
C ALA A 345 -9.98 -8.27 -15.31
N ILE A 346 -11.25 -7.89 -15.17
CA ILE A 346 -11.71 -6.51 -15.17
C ILE A 346 -12.24 -6.18 -13.78
N LEU A 347 -11.67 -5.16 -13.15
CA LEU A 347 -12.23 -4.53 -11.96
C LEU A 347 -13.26 -3.48 -12.39
N THR A 348 -14.40 -3.40 -11.71
CA THR A 348 -15.45 -2.40 -11.99
C THR A 348 -15.58 -1.44 -10.81
N PHE A 349 -15.46 -0.14 -11.07
CA PHE A 349 -15.61 0.92 -10.07
C PHE A 349 -16.71 1.88 -10.51
N GLU A 350 -17.59 2.30 -9.58
CA GLU A 350 -18.62 3.31 -9.84
C GLU A 350 -18.24 4.59 -9.09
N VAL A 351 -17.58 5.50 -9.81
CA VAL A 351 -16.95 6.69 -9.22
C VAL A 351 -17.96 7.81 -9.07
N GLY A 352 -18.06 8.41 -7.88
CA GLY A 352 -19.18 9.29 -7.52
C GLY A 352 -20.50 8.55 -7.30
N GLY A 353 -20.47 7.22 -7.14
CA GLY A 353 -21.64 6.35 -7.03
C GLY A 353 -21.48 5.24 -6.00
N SER A 354 -22.38 4.25 -6.08
CA SER A 354 -22.49 3.10 -5.18
C SER A 354 -22.52 1.79 -5.96
N GLY A 355 -22.00 0.72 -5.37
CA GLY A 355 -21.97 -0.63 -5.95
C GLY A 355 -22.43 -1.69 -4.94
N ASN A 356 -21.63 -2.75 -4.77
CA ASN A 356 -21.83 -3.76 -3.73
C ASN A 356 -20.58 -3.96 -2.84
N ALA A 357 -19.59 -3.07 -2.99
CA ALA A 357 -18.29 -3.10 -2.35
C ALA A 357 -17.86 -1.65 -2.06
N ASP A 358 -18.64 -0.96 -1.22
CA ASP A 358 -18.54 0.49 -1.00
C ASP A 358 -17.84 0.85 0.31
N SER A 359 -17.61 -0.16 1.16
CA SER A 359 -16.86 -0.06 2.42
C SER A 359 -16.41 -1.47 2.83
N GLY A 360 -15.24 -1.56 3.44
CA GLY A 360 -14.62 -2.83 3.84
C GLY A 360 -13.20 -2.96 3.29
N HIS A 361 -12.54 -4.07 3.64
CA HIS A 361 -11.20 -4.42 3.18
C HIS A 361 -11.28 -5.45 2.04
N PHE A 362 -10.59 -5.17 0.94
CA PHE A 362 -10.65 -5.95 -0.29
C PHE A 362 -9.27 -6.10 -0.94
N ASP A 363 -8.68 -7.29 -0.93
CA ASP A 363 -7.44 -7.49 -1.68
C ASP A 363 -7.72 -8.08 -3.06
N ILE A 364 -7.28 -7.42 -4.13
CA ILE A 364 -7.13 -8.12 -5.40
C ILE A 364 -5.92 -9.06 -5.26
N GLY A 365 -6.12 -10.36 -5.45
CA GLY A 365 -5.09 -11.37 -5.25
C GLY A 365 -5.05 -12.40 -6.36
N THR A 366 -4.17 -13.38 -6.19
CA THR A 366 -3.93 -14.44 -7.17
C THR A 366 -4.00 -15.79 -6.47
N SER A 367 -4.84 -16.70 -6.94
CA SER A 367 -4.78 -18.12 -6.61
C SER A 367 -4.07 -18.90 -7.72
N ALA A 368 -3.67 -20.14 -7.45
CA ALA A 368 -2.99 -20.99 -8.42
C ALA A 368 -3.45 -22.45 -8.32
N SER A 369 -3.14 -23.20 -9.36
CA SER A 369 -3.31 -24.65 -9.46
C SER A 369 -2.22 -25.25 -10.35
N ALA A 370 -2.23 -26.57 -10.55
CA ALA A 370 -1.35 -27.21 -11.53
C ALA A 370 -1.59 -26.72 -12.98
N SER A 371 -2.74 -26.10 -13.30
CA SER A 371 -3.08 -25.61 -14.64
C SER A 371 -2.79 -24.12 -14.88
N GLY A 372 -2.42 -23.35 -13.85
CA GLY A 372 -2.08 -21.93 -13.99
C GLY A 372 -2.45 -21.09 -12.77
N ILE A 373 -2.77 -19.81 -13.01
CA ILE A 373 -3.18 -18.84 -11.99
C ILE A 373 -4.56 -18.24 -12.29
N SER A 374 -5.22 -17.68 -11.28
CA SER A 374 -6.51 -16.99 -11.41
C SER A 374 -6.58 -15.77 -10.49
N MET A 375 -7.04 -14.64 -11.04
CA MET A 375 -7.29 -13.43 -10.25
C MET A 375 -8.58 -13.58 -9.44
N LEU A 376 -8.50 -13.30 -8.15
CA LEU A 376 -9.63 -13.30 -7.21
C LEU A 376 -9.60 -12.01 -6.38
N VAL A 377 -10.68 -11.73 -5.65
CA VAL A 377 -10.71 -10.69 -4.61
C VAL A 377 -10.97 -11.34 -3.25
N LYS A 378 -10.11 -11.10 -2.27
CA LYS A 378 -10.32 -11.44 -0.86
C LYS A 378 -11.22 -10.38 -0.23
N ASP A 379 -12.46 -10.76 0.06
CA ASP A 379 -13.46 -9.94 0.74
C ASP A 379 -13.49 -10.32 2.23
N ASP A 380 -12.94 -9.46 3.08
CA ASP A 380 -12.81 -9.69 4.53
C ASP A 380 -14.02 -9.22 5.35
N ARG A 381 -15.07 -8.69 4.70
CA ARG A 381 -16.29 -8.22 5.40
C ARG A 381 -17.05 -9.32 6.13
N THR A 382 -16.77 -10.57 5.79
CA THR A 382 -17.26 -11.77 6.47
C THR A 382 -16.08 -12.67 6.79
N GLN A 383 -16.09 -13.34 7.94
CA GLN A 383 -14.98 -14.14 8.42
C GLN A 383 -15.40 -15.60 8.64
N PRO A 384 -14.67 -16.60 8.09
CA PRO A 384 -13.44 -16.47 7.30
C PRO A 384 -13.63 -15.75 5.95
N ALA A 385 -12.58 -15.05 5.53
CA ALA A 385 -12.52 -14.26 4.31
C ALA A 385 -13.02 -15.01 3.07
N ARG A 386 -13.77 -14.32 2.20
CA ARG A 386 -14.33 -14.90 0.97
C ARG A 386 -13.48 -14.53 -0.24
N TRP A 387 -13.00 -15.54 -0.96
CA TRP A 387 -12.34 -15.32 -2.25
C TRP A 387 -13.37 -15.33 -3.38
N LEU A 388 -13.57 -14.18 -4.01
CA LEU A 388 -14.60 -13.91 -5.01
C LEU A 388 -14.00 -13.70 -6.40
N ASN A 389 -14.77 -13.96 -7.45
CA ASN A 389 -14.41 -13.52 -8.80
C ASN A 389 -14.51 -11.99 -8.88
N PRO A 390 -13.54 -11.26 -9.46
CA PRO A 390 -13.59 -9.80 -9.55
C PRO A 390 -14.87 -9.25 -10.21
N ALA A 391 -15.46 -9.98 -11.16
CA ALA A 391 -16.72 -9.60 -11.81
C ALA A 391 -17.97 -9.71 -10.91
N ALA A 392 -17.85 -10.27 -9.70
CA ALA A 392 -18.92 -10.28 -8.70
C ALA A 392 -18.93 -9.02 -7.82
N LEU A 393 -17.91 -8.16 -7.93
CA LEU A 393 -17.77 -6.94 -7.15
C LEU A 393 -17.83 -5.69 -8.03
N VAL A 394 -18.51 -4.66 -7.51
CA VAL A 394 -18.58 -3.31 -8.05
C VAL A 394 -18.21 -2.37 -6.91
N PHE A 395 -17.06 -1.72 -7.02
CA PHE A 395 -16.52 -0.86 -5.97
C PHE A 395 -17.12 0.55 -6.10
N GLY A 396 -18.06 0.92 -5.22
CA GLY A 396 -18.60 2.28 -5.17
C GLY A 396 -17.62 3.25 -4.51
N LEU A 397 -17.34 4.38 -5.16
CA LEU A 397 -16.57 5.49 -4.58
C LEU A 397 -17.52 6.69 -4.40
N GLY A 398 -18.26 6.68 -3.28
CA GLY A 398 -19.16 7.77 -2.92
C GLY A 398 -18.43 9.06 -2.50
N SER A 399 -19.17 10.02 -1.95
CA SER A 399 -18.63 11.33 -1.54
C SER A 399 -17.51 11.26 -0.49
N ALA A 400 -17.45 10.19 0.32
CA ALA A 400 -16.36 9.95 1.26
C ALA A 400 -14.99 9.71 0.59
N ALA A 401 -14.97 9.33 -0.69
CA ALA A 401 -13.76 9.20 -1.49
C ALA A 401 -13.40 10.49 -2.25
N GLU A 402 -14.26 11.52 -2.28
CA GLU A 402 -14.02 12.74 -3.05
C GLU A 402 -13.08 13.69 -2.33
N VAL A 403 -11.91 13.92 -2.91
CA VAL A 403 -10.84 14.77 -2.37
C VAL A 403 -10.42 15.83 -3.39
N THR A 404 -9.77 16.89 -2.91
CA THR A 404 -9.16 17.91 -3.77
C THR A 404 -7.70 17.56 -4.02
N ALA A 405 -7.30 17.52 -5.29
CA ALA A 405 -5.92 17.28 -5.71
C ALA A 405 -4.96 18.37 -5.17
N PRO A 406 -3.88 18.03 -4.46
CA PRO A 406 -2.83 18.96 -4.07
C PRO A 406 -1.90 19.26 -5.25
N ALA A 407 -0.90 20.12 -5.02
CA ALA A 407 0.28 20.18 -5.89
C ALA A 407 1.12 18.89 -5.72
N GLY A 408 1.86 18.49 -6.75
CA GLY A 408 2.73 17.30 -6.74
C GLY A 408 2.10 16.03 -7.32
N ILE A 409 0.84 16.09 -7.78
CA ILE A 409 0.16 14.97 -8.47
C ILE A 409 -0.27 15.31 -9.91
N GLU A 410 0.37 16.30 -10.55
CA GLU A 410 0.06 16.82 -11.89
C GLU A 410 0.18 15.77 -13.02
N PHE A 411 0.80 14.62 -12.72
CA PHE A 411 0.85 13.46 -13.61
C PHE A 411 -0.51 12.77 -13.81
N ILE A 412 -1.48 13.01 -12.91
CA ILE A 412 -2.84 12.46 -12.97
C ILE A 412 -3.92 13.55 -12.87
N ALA A 413 -3.75 14.54 -11.99
CA ALA A 413 -4.76 15.58 -11.76
C ALA A 413 -4.14 16.95 -11.50
N LYS A 414 -4.80 18.03 -11.94
CA LYS A 414 -4.32 19.40 -11.68
C LYS A 414 -4.56 19.77 -10.21
N GLN A 415 -3.67 20.55 -9.61
CA GLN A 415 -3.92 21.14 -8.28
C GLN A 415 -5.29 21.84 -8.25
N GLY A 416 -6.08 21.58 -7.21
CA GLY A 416 -7.44 22.11 -7.04
C GLY A 416 -8.54 21.31 -7.76
N GLN A 417 -8.20 20.33 -8.60
CA GLN A 417 -9.18 19.45 -9.25
C GLN A 417 -9.83 18.51 -8.23
N LYS A 418 -11.13 18.25 -8.37
CA LYS A 418 -11.82 17.19 -7.63
C LYS A 418 -11.51 15.82 -8.24
N VAL A 419 -11.15 14.87 -7.40
CA VAL A 419 -10.81 13.49 -7.75
C VAL A 419 -11.37 12.55 -6.69
N TRP A 420 -11.57 11.28 -7.04
CA TRP A 420 -11.98 10.23 -6.11
C TRP A 420 -10.79 9.33 -5.79
N MET A 421 -10.57 9.08 -4.51
CA MET A 421 -9.37 8.42 -4.00
C MET A 421 -9.70 7.24 -3.08
N ILE A 422 -9.14 6.08 -3.39
CA ILE A 422 -8.88 5.03 -2.40
C ILE A 422 -7.47 5.29 -1.88
N SER A 423 -7.32 5.51 -0.58
CA SER A 423 -6.02 5.78 0.05
C SER A 423 -5.31 4.48 0.44
N SER A 424 -3.98 4.53 0.59
CA SER A 424 -3.18 3.47 1.22
C SER A 424 -3.63 3.16 2.66
N SER A 425 -4.25 4.12 3.36
CA SER A 425 -4.87 3.91 4.68
C SER A 425 -6.39 3.74 4.55
N GLN A 426 -7.00 2.96 5.45
CA GLN A 426 -8.45 2.77 5.46
C GLN A 426 -9.20 4.09 5.72
N VAL A 427 -10.26 4.33 4.94
CA VAL A 427 -11.19 5.45 5.13
C VAL A 427 -12.61 4.88 5.28
N ALA A 428 -13.38 5.39 6.26
CA ALA A 428 -14.75 4.94 6.47
C ALA A 428 -15.64 5.28 5.26
N SER A 429 -16.51 4.35 4.87
CA SER A 429 -17.36 4.46 3.67
C SER A 429 -16.59 4.63 2.34
N VAL A 430 -15.38 4.06 2.28
CA VAL A 430 -14.59 3.87 1.06
C VAL A 430 -14.12 2.40 1.03
N PRO A 431 -14.13 1.69 -0.11
CA PRO A 431 -13.53 0.37 -0.19
C PRO A 431 -12.01 0.46 -0.16
N TRP A 432 -11.38 -0.20 0.81
CA TRP A 432 -9.92 -0.21 0.95
C TRP A 432 -9.34 -1.34 0.08
N VAL A 433 -8.98 -0.99 -1.15
CA VAL A 433 -8.58 -1.94 -2.20
C VAL A 433 -7.06 -2.15 -2.24
N GLY A 434 -6.63 -3.29 -1.70
CA GLY A 434 -5.24 -3.74 -1.63
C GLY A 434 -4.85 -4.74 -2.71
N ALA A 435 -3.63 -5.25 -2.58
CA ALA A 435 -3.05 -6.28 -3.42
C ALA A 435 -2.41 -7.39 -2.56
N ASN A 436 -2.68 -8.66 -2.85
CA ASN A 436 -2.34 -9.79 -1.95
C ASN A 436 -1.80 -11.02 -2.70
N THR A 437 -0.60 -11.44 -2.32
CA THR A 437 0.10 -12.65 -2.82
C THR A 437 0.23 -13.74 -1.74
N MET A 438 -0.56 -13.65 -0.68
CA MET A 438 -0.57 -14.58 0.48
C MET A 438 -1.56 -15.75 0.31
N HIS A 439 -2.19 -15.91 -0.86
CA HIS A 439 -3.12 -17.03 -1.09
C HIS A 439 -2.37 -18.38 -0.98
N PRO A 440 -2.80 -19.33 -0.11
CA PRO A 440 -2.03 -20.54 0.17
C PRO A 440 -1.70 -21.38 -1.07
N ASP A 441 -2.62 -21.51 -2.03
CA ASP A 441 -2.33 -22.23 -3.28
C ASP A 441 -1.36 -21.49 -4.23
N LEU A 442 -1.27 -20.17 -4.18
CA LEU A 442 -0.25 -19.43 -4.94
C LEU A 442 1.13 -19.86 -4.43
N LEU A 443 1.35 -19.71 -3.12
CA LEU A 443 2.59 -20.03 -2.43
C LEU A 443 2.98 -21.53 -2.54
N ARG A 444 1.99 -22.42 -2.61
CA ARG A 444 2.20 -23.84 -2.94
C ARG A 444 2.69 -24.07 -4.37
N ASN A 445 2.22 -23.32 -5.37
CA ASN A 445 2.42 -23.62 -6.79
C ASN A 445 3.36 -22.66 -7.56
N THR A 446 3.67 -21.45 -7.05
CA THR A 446 4.60 -20.48 -7.65
C THR A 446 5.94 -20.40 -6.93
N SER A 447 6.98 -19.92 -7.60
CA SER A 447 8.35 -19.83 -7.08
C SER A 447 8.77 -18.40 -6.73
N GLY A 448 7.81 -17.49 -6.50
CA GLY A 448 8.08 -16.08 -6.29
C GLY A 448 6.91 -15.16 -6.67
N ASP A 449 7.29 -13.92 -6.93
CA ASP A 449 6.48 -12.70 -7.06
C ASP A 449 5.36 -12.76 -8.13
N VAL A 450 4.41 -11.83 -8.00
CA VAL A 450 3.33 -11.60 -8.97
C VAL A 450 3.48 -10.21 -9.59
N THR A 451 3.74 -10.16 -10.90
CA THR A 451 3.70 -8.91 -11.67
C THR A 451 2.28 -8.64 -12.15
N TRP A 452 1.74 -7.48 -11.78
CA TRP A 452 0.53 -6.90 -12.36
C TRP A 452 0.92 -5.99 -13.54
N THR A 453 0.17 -6.05 -14.62
CA THR A 453 0.26 -5.16 -15.78
C THR A 453 -1.12 -4.59 -16.08
N LEU A 454 -1.22 -3.27 -16.27
CA LEU A 454 -2.46 -2.63 -16.72
C LEU A 454 -2.59 -2.83 -18.24
N ASN A 455 -3.65 -3.51 -18.66
CA ASN A 455 -3.97 -3.73 -20.07
C ASN A 455 -4.79 -2.57 -20.67
N GLY A 456 -5.64 -1.94 -19.86
CA GLY A 456 -6.65 -1.00 -20.35
C GLY A 456 -7.47 -0.35 -19.25
N VAL A 457 -7.85 0.91 -19.46
CA VAL A 457 -8.86 1.62 -18.66
C VAL A 457 -9.94 2.11 -19.61
N SER A 458 -11.18 1.69 -19.38
CA SER A 458 -12.36 2.32 -19.98
C SER A 458 -13.10 3.08 -18.88
N GLY A 459 -13.53 4.30 -19.15
CA GLY A 459 -14.17 5.16 -18.17
C GLY A 459 -14.29 6.62 -18.64
N PRO A 460 -14.86 7.50 -17.80
CA PRO A 460 -15.11 8.91 -18.10
C PRO A 460 -13.88 9.84 -17.98
N GLY A 461 -12.80 9.38 -17.33
CA GLY A 461 -11.57 10.14 -17.12
C GLY A 461 -10.37 9.23 -16.84
N ALA A 462 -9.25 9.81 -16.42
CA ALA A 462 -8.03 9.07 -16.10
C ALA A 462 -8.07 8.35 -14.74
N LEU A 463 -7.22 7.31 -14.63
CA LEU A 463 -6.88 6.54 -13.42
C LEU A 463 -5.35 6.51 -13.23
N ALA A 464 -4.88 6.58 -11.98
CA ALA A 464 -3.54 6.16 -11.59
C ALA A 464 -3.55 5.29 -10.33
N VAL A 465 -2.59 4.37 -10.23
CA VAL A 465 -2.32 3.55 -9.04
C VAL A 465 -0.86 3.70 -8.63
N PHE A 466 -0.60 4.02 -7.36
CA PHE A 466 0.74 4.35 -6.85
C PHE A 466 0.84 4.19 -5.34
N GLU A 467 2.00 3.75 -4.84
CA GLU A 467 2.32 3.79 -3.40
C GLU A 467 2.32 5.22 -2.87
N SER A 468 1.97 5.39 -1.59
CA SER A 468 2.23 6.66 -0.89
C SER A 468 3.73 6.91 -0.85
N GLY A 469 4.14 8.16 -1.10
CA GLY A 469 5.55 8.51 -0.99
C GLY A 469 5.96 8.66 0.47
N ASN A 470 7.23 8.40 0.76
CA ASN A 470 7.74 8.49 2.13
C ASN A 470 8.13 9.93 2.49
N PHE A 471 7.85 10.31 3.74
CA PHE A 471 8.35 11.51 4.44
C PHE A 471 8.50 12.78 3.57
N GLY A 472 7.38 13.27 3.05
CA GLY A 472 7.31 14.53 2.28
C GLY A 472 7.15 14.37 0.76
N SER A 473 7.50 13.22 0.18
CA SER A 473 7.05 12.91 -1.19
C SER A 473 5.60 12.43 -1.15
N LEU A 474 4.70 13.01 -1.94
CA LEU A 474 3.29 12.55 -2.02
C LEU A 474 3.12 11.22 -2.78
N VAL A 475 4.11 10.85 -3.61
CA VAL A 475 4.03 9.74 -4.56
C VAL A 475 5.28 8.86 -4.42
N GLY A 476 5.07 7.57 -4.16
CA GLY A 476 6.08 6.52 -4.16
C GLY A 476 6.21 5.86 -5.53
N THR A 477 6.36 4.53 -5.58
CA THR A 477 6.37 3.81 -6.85
C THR A 477 5.03 3.94 -7.55
N ARG A 478 5.02 4.45 -8.78
CA ARG A 478 3.83 4.39 -9.65
C ARG A 478 3.71 2.98 -10.22
N TRP A 479 2.57 2.34 -10.02
CA TRP A 479 2.32 0.99 -10.50
C TRP A 479 1.89 1.00 -11.96
N PHE A 480 0.83 1.77 -12.26
CA PHE A 480 0.25 1.91 -13.59
C PHE A 480 -0.77 3.05 -13.63
N GLY A 481 -1.19 3.45 -14.84
CA GLY A 481 -2.27 4.42 -15.03
C GLY A 481 -2.63 4.60 -16.50
N GLY A 482 -3.62 5.44 -16.77
CA GLY A 482 -4.05 5.76 -18.12
C GLY A 482 -5.33 6.59 -18.18
N ILE A 483 -5.56 7.23 -19.32
CA ILE A 483 -6.81 7.96 -19.60
C ILE A 483 -7.92 6.97 -19.99
N GLY A 484 -9.04 6.98 -19.28
CA GLY A 484 -10.28 6.36 -19.75
C GLY A 484 -10.99 7.27 -20.76
N GLY A 485 -11.47 6.67 -21.85
CA GLY A 485 -12.34 7.34 -22.82
C GLY A 485 -12.88 6.36 -23.87
N PRO A 486 -14.01 6.67 -24.54
CA PRO A 486 -14.57 5.82 -25.58
C PRO A 486 -13.73 5.92 -26.86
N GLY A 487 -12.74 5.03 -27.00
CA GLY A 487 -11.90 4.92 -28.20
C GLY A 487 -10.61 5.74 -28.16
N GLY A 488 -9.84 5.64 -27.07
CA GLY A 488 -8.51 6.26 -26.95
C GLY A 488 -7.49 5.68 -27.94
N GLN A 489 -7.41 6.24 -29.15
CA GLN A 489 -6.47 5.83 -30.18
C GLN A 489 -5.05 6.37 -29.92
N THR A 490 -4.11 5.49 -29.55
CA THR A 490 -2.68 5.82 -29.47
C THR A 490 -2.20 6.46 -30.77
N THR A 491 -1.46 7.56 -30.70
CA THR A 491 -0.81 8.19 -31.87
C THR A 491 0.66 7.81 -31.90
N TYR A 492 1.21 7.51 -33.09
CA TYR A 492 2.60 7.08 -33.27
C TYR A 492 3.40 8.07 -34.14
N VAL A 493 4.68 8.22 -33.81
CA VAL A 493 5.73 8.89 -34.60
C VAL A 493 6.81 7.88 -35.01
N GLY A 494 7.61 8.20 -36.03
CA GLY A 494 8.80 7.43 -36.37
C GLY A 494 10.04 7.93 -35.61
N ARG A 495 10.80 7.01 -35.02
CA ARG A 495 12.09 7.27 -34.38
C ARG A 495 13.16 6.26 -34.79
N THR A 496 14.38 6.70 -35.03
CA THR A 496 15.56 5.82 -35.14
C THR A 496 15.92 5.25 -33.77
N ALA A 497 16.83 4.26 -33.73
CA ALA A 497 17.28 3.65 -32.49
C ALA A 497 17.96 4.63 -31.50
N ASP A 498 18.49 5.76 -32.00
CA ASP A 498 19.05 6.86 -31.20
C ASP A 498 18.07 8.04 -30.96
N GLY A 499 16.80 7.88 -31.35
CA GLY A 499 15.72 8.83 -31.06
C GLY A 499 15.58 10.02 -32.02
N ARG A 500 16.36 10.10 -33.11
CA ARG A 500 16.11 11.08 -34.18
C ARG A 500 14.74 10.84 -34.84
N PRO A 501 14.00 11.89 -35.26
CA PRO A 501 12.78 11.72 -36.03
C PRO A 501 13.03 11.03 -37.38
N CYS A 502 12.12 10.15 -37.79
CA CYS A 502 12.15 9.53 -39.12
C CYS A 502 10.73 9.22 -39.64
N THR A 503 10.66 8.93 -40.94
CA THR A 503 9.43 8.55 -41.63
C THR A 503 9.18 7.05 -41.49
N LEU A 504 7.95 6.65 -41.14
CA LEU A 504 7.53 5.25 -41.10
C LEU A 504 7.20 4.74 -42.52
N ASP A 505 7.41 3.46 -42.74
CA ASP A 505 7.04 2.80 -43.99
C ASP A 505 5.52 2.64 -44.12
N GLU A 506 5.01 2.56 -45.35
CA GLU A 506 3.57 2.51 -45.62
C GLU A 506 2.88 1.26 -45.04
N ALA A 507 3.59 0.13 -44.91
CA ALA A 507 3.03 -1.09 -44.34
C ALA A 507 2.89 -0.98 -42.81
N THR A 508 3.86 -0.36 -42.12
CA THR A 508 3.76 0.00 -40.71
C THR A 508 2.64 1.02 -40.48
N ILE A 509 2.51 2.05 -41.33
CA ILE A 509 1.42 3.03 -41.26
C ILE A 509 0.05 2.36 -41.45
N ALA A 510 -0.07 1.46 -42.44
CA ALA A 510 -1.30 0.72 -42.70
C ALA A 510 -1.65 -0.24 -41.55
N ARG A 511 -0.66 -0.95 -40.98
CA ARG A 511 -0.83 -1.82 -39.82
C ARG A 511 -1.35 -1.05 -38.62
N LEU A 512 -0.69 0.05 -38.24
CA LEU A 512 -1.10 0.90 -37.11
C LEU A 512 -2.54 1.42 -37.29
N ARG A 513 -2.91 1.87 -38.49
CA ARG A 513 -4.28 2.32 -38.78
C ARG A 513 -5.31 1.19 -38.71
N ALA A 514 -4.96 -0.02 -39.13
CA ALA A 514 -5.82 -1.21 -39.00
C ALA A 514 -5.94 -1.70 -37.54
N GLU A 515 -4.90 -1.50 -36.72
CA GLU A 515 -4.88 -1.71 -35.26
C GLU A 515 -5.67 -0.62 -34.50
N GLY A 516 -6.22 0.37 -35.20
CA GLY A 516 -7.01 1.46 -34.61
C GLY A 516 -6.16 2.58 -34.00
N HIS A 517 -4.91 2.73 -34.44
CA HIS A 517 -3.98 3.76 -33.98
C HIS A 517 -3.85 4.91 -34.99
N ASN A 518 -3.55 6.10 -34.48
CA ASN A 518 -3.22 7.27 -35.28
C ASN A 518 -1.71 7.30 -35.61
N VAL A 519 -1.35 7.99 -36.69
CA VAL A 519 0.05 8.26 -37.05
C VAL A 519 0.20 9.75 -37.28
N ASP A 520 1.17 10.37 -36.62
CA ASP A 520 1.43 11.80 -36.69
C ASP A 520 1.96 12.22 -38.06
N ALA A 521 1.64 13.45 -38.48
CA ALA A 521 2.10 14.02 -39.74
C ALA A 521 3.64 14.04 -39.86
N SER A 522 4.39 14.16 -38.76
CA SER A 522 5.86 14.12 -38.74
C SER A 522 6.45 12.76 -39.11
N ALA A 523 5.64 11.71 -39.18
CA ALA A 523 6.05 10.34 -39.47
C ALA A 523 5.56 9.83 -40.82
N LEU A 524 4.78 10.63 -41.57
CA LEU A 524 4.25 10.27 -42.88
C LEU A 524 5.26 10.59 -44.00
N PRO A 525 5.34 9.75 -45.05
CA PRO A 525 6.05 10.09 -46.28
C PRO A 525 5.55 11.39 -46.94
N SER A 526 6.48 12.10 -47.59
CA SER A 526 6.24 13.34 -48.34
C SER A 526 5.26 13.11 -49.52
N GLY A 527 3.96 13.17 -49.21
CA GLY A 527 2.85 12.86 -50.11
C GLY A 527 1.58 12.40 -49.38
N LEU A 528 1.71 11.88 -48.15
CA LEU A 528 0.59 11.37 -47.34
C LEU A 528 0.03 12.36 -46.31
N ALA A 529 0.64 13.54 -46.14
CA ALA A 529 0.33 14.50 -45.07
C ALA A 529 -0.95 15.36 -45.29
N SER A 530 -1.74 15.11 -46.35
CA SER A 530 -2.84 15.99 -46.78
C SER A 530 -4.23 15.35 -46.83
N THR A 531 -4.39 14.07 -46.46
CA THR A 531 -5.69 13.36 -46.50
C THR A 531 -6.46 13.38 -45.17
N GLY A 532 -6.48 14.55 -44.52
CA GLY A 532 -7.41 14.85 -43.42
C GLY A 532 -8.86 14.86 -43.90
N SER A 533 -9.80 14.38 -43.08
CA SER A 533 -11.16 14.05 -43.47
C SER A 533 -11.95 15.21 -44.11
N SER A 534 -12.18 15.11 -45.42
CA SER A 534 -13.39 15.64 -46.06
C SER A 534 -14.39 14.50 -46.22
N ALA A 535 -15.68 14.77 -46.02
CA ALA A 535 -16.73 13.74 -46.07
C ALA A 535 -16.82 13.06 -47.45
N LEU A 536 -17.21 11.78 -47.47
CA LEU A 536 -17.34 10.98 -48.68
C LEU A 536 -18.31 11.63 -49.70
N THR A 537 -17.77 12.15 -50.80
CA THR A 537 -18.54 12.52 -52.00
C THR A 537 -18.96 11.28 -52.79
N LEU A 538 -19.61 10.31 -52.13
CA LEU A 538 -20.05 9.05 -52.73
C LEU A 538 -21.43 9.24 -53.39
N LEU A 539 -21.51 10.21 -54.30
CA LEU A 539 -22.74 10.62 -54.99
C LEU A 539 -23.00 9.74 -56.22
N VAL A 540 -23.02 8.42 -56.00
CA VAL A 540 -23.30 7.41 -57.04
C VAL A 540 -24.81 7.18 -57.14
N VAL A 541 -25.40 7.77 -58.19
CA VAL A 541 -26.57 7.27 -58.94
C VAL A 541 -27.67 6.56 -58.11
N ALA A 542 -28.56 7.34 -57.47
CA ALA A 542 -29.77 6.79 -56.84
C ALA A 542 -31.06 7.64 -56.95
N PRO A 543 -31.59 7.98 -58.15
CA PRO A 543 -32.93 8.57 -58.29
C PRO A 543 -33.91 7.70 -59.13
N VAL A 544 -34.23 6.48 -58.67
CA VAL A 544 -35.21 5.59 -59.36
C VAL A 544 -36.34 5.09 -58.45
N LEU A 545 -36.09 4.85 -57.16
CA LEU A 545 -37.06 4.22 -56.26
C LEU A 545 -38.10 5.17 -55.61
N ALA A 546 -38.24 6.40 -56.10
CA ALA A 546 -39.24 7.37 -55.63
C ALA A 546 -40.57 7.38 -56.42
N VAL A 547 -40.63 6.70 -57.58
CA VAL A 547 -41.79 6.78 -58.49
C VAL A 547 -42.85 5.70 -58.22
N VAL A 548 -42.47 4.52 -57.72
CA VAL A 548 -43.40 3.39 -57.52
C VAL A 548 -44.34 3.60 -56.32
N GLY A 549 -43.84 4.19 -55.23
CA GLY A 549 -44.62 4.37 -54.00
C GLY A 549 -45.84 5.29 -54.16
N PHE A 550 -45.75 6.31 -55.01
CA PHE A 550 -46.84 7.29 -55.18
C PHE A 550 -47.96 6.82 -56.13
N ALA A 551 -47.72 5.76 -56.92
CA ALA A 551 -48.70 5.22 -57.86
C ALA A 551 -49.75 4.32 -57.17
N LEU A 552 -49.37 3.55 -56.15
CA LEU A 552 -50.30 2.65 -55.45
C LEU A 552 -51.31 3.40 -54.56
N ALA A 553 -50.88 4.48 -53.90
CA ALA A 553 -51.72 5.25 -52.98
C ALA A 553 -52.93 5.95 -53.65
N ARG A 554 -52.95 6.07 -54.98
CA ARG A 554 -54.04 6.72 -55.74
C ARG A 554 -55.05 5.78 -56.41
N ARG A 555 -54.88 4.45 -56.33
CA ARG A 555 -55.84 3.47 -56.88
C ARG A 555 -56.79 2.82 -55.86
N LEU A 556 -56.66 3.13 -54.57
CA LEU A 556 -57.52 2.62 -53.47
C LEU A 556 -58.53 3.65 -52.94
N ARG A 557 -59.03 4.54 -53.81
CA ARG A 557 -60.10 5.52 -53.51
C ARG A 557 -61.09 5.73 -54.67
N ALA A 558 -61.20 4.75 -55.57
CA ALA A 558 -62.07 4.83 -56.75
C ALA A 558 -62.60 3.44 -57.18
N LEU A 559 -63.06 2.64 -56.21
CA LEU A 559 -64.09 1.59 -56.30
C LEU A 559 -64.45 1.14 -54.87
#